data_AF-A0A9W8Q3E7-F1
#
_entry.id   AF-A0A9W8Q3E7-F1
#
_cell.length_a   1.000
_cell.length_b   1.000
_cell.length_c   1.000
_cell.angle_alpha   90.00
_cell.angle_beta   90.00
_cell.angle_gamma   90.00
#
_symmetry.space_group_name_H-M   'P 1'
#
loop_
_entity.id
_entity.type
_entity.pdbx_description
1 polymer ?
#
loop_
_entity_poly.entity_id
_entity_poly.type
_entity_poly.pdbx_seq_one_letter_code
_entity_poly.pdbx_strand_id
1 'polypeptide(L)'
;MAPREPVDVPSFASTQLALLERELQSEVQETSSLITNHSPAGLQRAGLAITNLVVSSQRTGLGGRTVLELGPDSATSSTGELPEHGLRTGDIVLVADQPAGSAKKKEIQELEKKGARGVVTKVHKTSVFAALDEGKDEVAFGGKVWMVKLADEVTYRRMNQMMEKLQKMSEAEYSSFIRVLFGLSSPSPVPKDLSADEELSKIEWIDPTLNDSQKDAIRFALASREIALIHGPPGTGKTHTLIELILQLIKLKKRVLSQFYVWDTLLGCCLRW
;
A
#
# COMPACT_ATOMS: atom_id res chain seq x y z
N MET A 1 -29.29 -13.96 -15.20
CA MET A 1 -28.92 -13.57 -13.83
C MET A 1 -29.93 -12.51 -13.41
N ALA A 2 -30.71 -12.71 -12.35
CA ALA A 2 -31.63 -11.67 -11.88
C ALA A 2 -30.83 -10.37 -11.63
N PRO A 3 -31.39 -9.17 -11.94
CA PRO A 3 -30.71 -7.93 -11.59
C PRO A 3 -30.49 -7.96 -10.08
N ARG A 4 -29.22 -7.94 -9.66
CA ARG A 4 -28.89 -7.83 -8.24
C ARG A 4 -29.45 -6.50 -7.77
N GLU A 5 -30.19 -6.53 -6.68
CA GLU A 5 -30.72 -5.31 -6.08
C GLU A 5 -29.57 -4.33 -5.82
N PRO A 6 -29.77 -3.02 -6.04
CA PRO A 6 -28.76 -2.03 -5.73
C PRO A 6 -28.30 -2.14 -4.28
N VAL A 7 -27.00 -1.94 -4.06
CA VAL A 7 -26.42 -2.04 -2.73
C VAL A 7 -26.57 -0.70 -2.03
N ASP A 8 -27.16 -0.71 -0.84
CA ASP A 8 -27.25 0.48 0.00
C ASP A 8 -25.85 0.90 0.49
N VAL A 9 -25.41 2.11 0.10
CA VAL A 9 -24.04 2.60 0.34
C VAL A 9 -23.74 2.72 1.84
N PRO A 10 -24.61 3.30 2.70
CA PRO A 10 -24.36 3.38 4.14
C PRO A 10 -24.29 2.01 4.80
N SER A 11 -25.16 1.06 4.42
CA SER A 11 -25.13 -0.31 4.95
C SER A 11 -23.85 -1.04 4.53
N PHE A 12 -23.41 -0.89 3.28
CA PHE A 12 -22.13 -1.42 2.82
C PHE A 12 -20.97 -0.84 3.64
N ALA A 13 -20.91 0.48 3.79
CA ALA A 13 -19.85 1.15 4.54
C ALA A 13 -19.82 0.70 6.02
N SER A 14 -20.99 0.58 6.66
CA SER A 14 -21.10 0.06 8.03
C SER A 14 -20.59 -1.37 8.15
N THR A 15 -20.89 -2.21 7.16
CA THR A 15 -20.40 -3.59 7.12
C THR A 15 -18.88 -3.62 6.97
N GLN A 16 -18.32 -2.80 6.07
CA GLN A 16 -16.87 -2.71 5.87
C GLN A 16 -16.16 -2.22 7.13
N LEU A 17 -16.68 -1.20 7.83
CA LEU A 17 -16.12 -0.73 9.10
C LEU A 17 -16.04 -1.85 10.15
N ALA A 18 -17.09 -2.67 10.27
CA ALA A 18 -17.10 -3.79 11.20
C ALA A 18 -16.11 -4.90 10.81
N LEU A 19 -15.97 -5.18 9.51
CA LEU A 19 -15.00 -6.17 9.00
C LEU A 19 -13.56 -5.68 9.22
N LEU A 20 -13.30 -4.42 8.91
CA LEU A 20 -12.04 -3.75 9.16
C LEU A 20 -11.69 -3.87 10.65
N GLU A 21 -12.58 -3.46 11.57
CA GLU A 21 -12.31 -3.54 13.01
C GLU A 21 -11.91 -4.96 13.45
N ARG A 22 -12.57 -5.99 12.91
CA ARG A 22 -12.21 -7.39 13.19
C ARG A 22 -10.84 -7.78 12.65
N GLU A 23 -10.49 -7.30 11.45
CA GLU A 23 -9.17 -7.50 10.84
C GLU A 23 -8.08 -6.85 11.69
N LEU A 24 -8.27 -5.58 12.10
CA LEU A 24 -7.32 -4.88 12.97
C LEU A 24 -7.15 -5.59 14.31
N GLN A 25 -8.25 -6.00 14.96
CA GLN A 25 -8.17 -6.73 16.22
C GLN A 25 -7.37 -8.03 16.08
N SER A 26 -7.58 -8.76 14.98
CA SER A 26 -6.80 -9.98 14.68
C SER A 26 -5.33 -9.68 14.47
N GLU A 27 -4.99 -8.66 13.67
CA GLU A 27 -3.61 -8.29 13.36
C GLU A 27 -2.87 -7.75 14.60
N VAL A 28 -3.53 -6.93 15.41
CA VAL A 28 -2.97 -6.43 16.68
C VAL A 28 -2.77 -7.56 17.68
N GLN A 29 -3.73 -8.49 17.79
CA GLN A 29 -3.60 -9.65 18.68
C GLN A 29 -2.44 -10.56 18.23
N GLU A 30 -2.33 -10.85 16.94
CA GLU A 30 -1.25 -11.65 16.37
C GLU A 30 0.10 -10.96 16.58
N THR A 31 0.25 -9.70 16.16
CA THR A 31 1.48 -8.91 16.29
C THR A 31 1.91 -8.75 17.74
N SER A 32 0.98 -8.40 18.64
CA SER A 32 1.30 -8.26 20.06
C SER A 32 1.69 -9.59 20.70
N SER A 33 1.05 -10.70 20.31
CA SER A 33 1.45 -12.03 20.76
C SER A 33 2.86 -12.39 20.29
N LEU A 34 3.21 -12.04 19.05
CA LEU A 34 4.51 -12.32 18.47
C LEU A 34 5.60 -11.50 19.17
N ILE A 35 5.39 -10.20 19.35
CA ILE A 35 6.33 -9.31 20.03
C ILE A 35 6.52 -9.72 21.50
N THR A 36 5.45 -10.12 22.17
CA THR A 36 5.47 -10.44 23.61
C THR A 36 6.08 -11.81 23.91
N ASN A 37 5.86 -12.80 23.05
CA ASN A 37 6.18 -14.20 23.35
C ASN A 37 7.47 -14.70 22.69
N HIS A 38 8.05 -13.94 21.76
CA HIS A 38 9.30 -14.32 21.11
C HIS A 38 10.48 -13.47 21.58
N SER A 39 11.64 -14.13 21.71
CA SER A 39 12.91 -13.42 21.85
C SER A 39 13.23 -12.64 20.57
N PRO A 40 14.12 -11.63 20.63
CA PRO A 40 14.55 -10.91 19.43
C PRO A 40 15.03 -11.83 18.29
N ALA A 41 15.74 -12.91 18.63
CA ALA A 41 16.16 -13.92 17.66
C ALA A 41 14.99 -14.75 17.08
N GLY A 42 13.92 -14.96 17.85
CA GLY A 42 12.68 -15.58 17.36
C GLY A 42 11.97 -14.70 16.35
N LEU A 43 11.84 -13.40 16.64
CA LEU A 43 11.23 -12.42 15.74
C LEU A 43 12.02 -12.25 14.44
N GLN A 44 13.36 -12.27 14.52
CA GLN A 44 14.21 -12.25 13.33
C GLN A 44 14.01 -13.49 12.46
N ARG A 45 13.95 -14.69 13.05
CA ARG A 45 13.67 -15.93 12.30
C ARG A 45 12.28 -15.93 11.65
N ALA A 46 11.31 -15.25 12.26
CA ALA A 46 9.99 -15.04 11.68
C ALA A 46 9.96 -13.95 10.59
N GLY A 47 11.09 -13.25 10.35
CA GLY A 47 11.19 -12.15 9.39
C GLY A 47 10.54 -10.85 9.85
N LEU A 48 10.16 -10.73 11.12
CA LEU A 48 9.43 -9.59 11.68
C LEU A 48 10.33 -8.57 12.38
N ALA A 49 11.60 -8.91 12.60
CA ALA A 49 12.56 -7.98 13.17
C ALA A 49 13.94 -8.13 12.55
N ILE A 50 14.72 -7.05 12.58
CA ILE A 50 16.15 -7.06 12.33
C ILE A 50 16.85 -6.70 13.64
N THR A 51 17.76 -7.56 14.09
CA THR A 51 18.52 -7.36 15.32
C THR A 51 19.97 -6.98 15.03
N ASN A 52 20.68 -6.53 16.08
CA ASN A 52 22.07 -6.08 16.06
C ASN A 52 22.33 -4.99 15.04
N LEU A 53 21.45 -3.99 15.01
CA LEU A 53 21.60 -2.80 14.18
C LEU A 53 22.34 -1.69 14.94
N VAL A 54 22.97 -0.81 14.19
CA VAL A 54 23.54 0.45 14.68
C VAL A 54 23.05 1.60 13.81
N VAL A 55 22.90 2.79 14.40
CA VAL A 55 22.58 4.00 13.63
C VAL A 55 23.83 4.47 12.90
N SER A 56 23.87 4.27 11.59
CA SER A 56 24.97 4.71 10.73
C SER A 56 24.89 6.20 10.41
N SER A 57 23.68 6.71 10.18
CA SER A 57 23.45 8.13 9.91
C SER A 57 22.06 8.57 10.35
N GLN A 58 21.93 9.85 10.71
CA GLN A 58 20.67 10.50 11.01
C GLN A 58 20.59 11.79 10.18
N ARG A 59 19.49 11.99 9.47
CA ARG A 59 19.29 13.18 8.61
C ARG A 59 17.84 13.65 8.63
N THR A 60 17.63 14.93 8.34
CA THR A 60 16.28 15.46 8.12
C THR A 60 15.78 15.05 6.72
N GLY A 61 14.64 14.38 6.68
CA GLY A 61 13.94 13.96 5.47
C GLY A 61 12.80 14.88 5.08
N LEU A 62 11.94 14.38 4.20
CA LEU A 62 10.77 15.09 3.70
C LEU A 62 9.78 15.39 4.85
N GLY A 63 9.22 16.60 4.85
CA GLY A 63 8.27 17.03 5.88
C GLY A 63 8.93 17.29 7.25
N GLY A 64 10.25 17.49 7.29
CA GLY A 64 10.97 17.77 8.54
C GLY A 64 11.22 16.55 9.43
N ARG A 65 10.80 15.35 9.00
CA ARG A 65 10.95 14.12 9.78
C ARG A 65 12.39 13.66 9.85
N THR A 66 12.82 13.15 10.99
CA THR A 66 14.11 12.46 11.11
C THR A 66 14.10 11.13 10.35
N VAL A 67 15.12 10.89 9.53
CA VAL A 67 15.37 9.62 8.84
C VAL A 67 16.63 8.99 9.41
N LEU A 68 16.47 7.79 9.98
CA LEU A 68 17.58 6.95 10.42
C LEU A 68 18.04 6.05 9.29
N GLU A 69 19.35 5.89 9.16
CA GLU A 69 19.99 4.81 8.43
C GLU A 69 20.57 3.81 9.42
N LEU A 70 20.13 2.57 9.31
CA LEU A 70 20.49 1.50 10.22
C LEU A 70 21.23 0.42 9.45
N GLY A 71 22.44 0.09 9.89
CA GLY A 71 23.27 -0.97 9.34
C GLY A 71 23.53 -2.06 10.37
N PRO A 72 23.96 -3.26 9.95
CA PRO A 72 24.35 -4.30 10.88
C PRO A 72 25.60 -3.89 11.67
N ASP A 73 25.67 -4.24 12.95
CA ASP A 73 26.85 -4.04 13.77
C ASP A 73 28.02 -4.92 13.26
N SER A 74 29.15 -4.28 12.94
CA SER A 74 30.37 -4.93 12.46
C SER A 74 30.94 -5.96 13.44
N ALA A 75 30.64 -5.84 14.74
CA ALA A 75 31.03 -6.84 15.73
C ALA A 75 30.22 -8.14 15.65
N THR A 76 29.07 -8.12 14.98
CA THR A 76 28.14 -9.27 14.89
C THR A 76 27.87 -9.75 13.47
N SER A 77 28.14 -8.91 12.45
CA SER A 77 27.98 -9.26 11.05
C SER A 77 29.33 -9.60 10.43
N SER A 78 29.45 -10.82 9.90
CA SER A 78 30.63 -11.29 9.18
C SER A 78 30.66 -10.82 7.72
N THR A 79 29.51 -10.52 7.13
CA THR A 79 29.35 -10.16 5.71
C THR A 79 29.12 -8.67 5.49
N GLY A 80 28.73 -7.92 6.53
CA GLY A 80 28.28 -6.53 6.42
C GLY A 80 26.88 -6.38 5.80
N GLU A 81 26.20 -7.49 5.50
CA GLU A 81 24.83 -7.50 4.97
C GLU A 81 23.80 -7.66 6.11
N LEU A 82 22.57 -7.20 5.85
CA LEU A 82 21.43 -7.43 6.72
C LEU A 82 21.04 -8.91 6.70
N PRO A 83 20.58 -9.48 7.83
CA PRO A 83 20.01 -10.82 7.83
C PRO A 83 18.72 -10.86 7.00
N GLU A 84 18.31 -12.06 6.57
CA GLU A 84 17.02 -12.23 5.89
C GLU A 84 15.87 -11.68 6.75
N HIS A 85 15.00 -10.86 6.13
CA HIS A 85 13.90 -10.19 6.82
C HIS A 85 12.72 -9.94 5.88
N GLY A 86 11.53 -9.75 6.46
CA GLY A 86 10.28 -9.46 5.75
C GLY A 86 9.96 -7.97 5.58
N LEU A 87 10.80 -7.06 6.10
CA LEU A 87 10.57 -5.62 6.04
C LEU A 87 10.61 -5.06 4.61
N ARG A 88 9.62 -4.25 4.26
CA ARG A 88 9.45 -3.59 2.95
C ARG A 88 9.24 -2.09 3.11
N THR A 89 9.52 -1.33 2.05
CA THR A 89 9.19 0.09 2.00
C THR A 89 7.70 0.30 2.25
N GLY A 90 7.36 1.19 3.19
CA GLY A 90 6.01 1.46 3.64
C GLY A 90 5.62 0.74 4.94
N ASP A 91 6.36 -0.27 5.38
CA ASP A 91 6.07 -0.96 6.63
C ASP A 91 6.20 -0.01 7.83
N ILE A 92 5.24 -0.11 8.75
CA ILE A 92 5.29 0.58 10.04
C ILE A 92 6.21 -0.21 10.97
N VAL A 93 7.17 0.48 11.59
CA VAL A 93 8.20 -0.14 12.42
C VAL A 93 8.40 0.60 13.73
N LEU A 94 8.86 -0.14 14.72
CA LEU A 94 9.46 0.38 15.94
C LEU A 94 10.99 0.22 15.87
N VAL A 95 11.71 1.30 16.13
CA VAL A 95 13.16 1.27 16.39
C VAL A 95 13.38 1.52 17.88
N ALA A 96 14.02 0.58 18.57
CA ALA A 96 14.30 0.68 19.99
C ALA A 96 15.68 0.12 20.31
N ASP A 97 16.17 0.34 21.53
CA ASP A 97 17.35 -0.37 22.02
C ASP A 97 17.07 -1.87 22.08
N GLN A 98 18.05 -2.69 21.68
CA GLN A 98 17.89 -4.12 21.66
C GLN A 98 17.98 -4.70 23.08
N PRO A 99 16.96 -5.43 23.54
CA PRO A 99 17.03 -6.09 24.84
C PRO A 99 18.10 -7.20 24.85
N ALA A 100 18.69 -7.44 26.02
CA ALA A 100 19.51 -8.63 26.23
C ALA A 100 18.68 -9.91 26.03
N GLY A 101 19.33 -11.02 25.62
CA GLY A 101 18.65 -12.25 25.17
C GLY A 101 17.70 -12.95 26.15
N SER A 102 17.62 -12.48 27.41
CA SER A 102 16.72 -12.96 28.47
C SER A 102 15.72 -11.90 28.97
N ALA A 103 15.48 -10.84 28.19
CA ALA A 103 14.61 -9.75 28.59
C ALA A 103 13.19 -10.22 28.90
N LYS A 104 12.68 -9.78 30.05
CA LYS A 104 11.34 -10.16 30.54
C LYS A 104 10.27 -9.38 29.77
N LYS A 105 9.04 -9.92 29.72
CA LYS A 105 7.85 -9.29 29.12
C LYS A 105 7.64 -7.81 29.48
N LYS A 106 7.99 -7.38 30.70
CA LYS A 106 7.93 -5.97 31.13
C LYS A 106 8.95 -5.07 30.43
N GLU A 107 10.13 -5.59 30.15
CA GLU A 107 11.25 -4.88 29.55
C GLU A 107 10.98 -4.61 28.07
N ILE A 108 10.35 -5.56 27.37
CA ILE A 108 9.88 -5.38 25.98
C ILE A 108 8.81 -4.28 25.91
N GLN A 109 7.84 -4.26 26.83
CA GLN A 109 6.82 -3.19 26.89
C GLN A 109 7.40 -1.81 27.21
N GLU A 110 8.46 -1.74 28.03
CA GLU A 110 9.16 -0.47 28.27
C GLU A 110 9.96 0.01 27.06
N LEU A 111 10.57 -0.93 26.32
CA LEU A 111 11.27 -0.63 25.07
C LEU A 111 10.31 -0.16 23.97
N GLU A 112 9.07 -0.67 23.92
CA GLU A 112 8.03 -0.11 23.03
C GLU A 112 7.68 1.34 23.37
N LYS A 113 7.62 1.68 24.67
CA LYS A 113 7.33 3.06 25.10
C LYS A 113 8.48 4.02 24.79
N LYS A 114 9.72 3.56 25.00
CA LYS A 114 10.94 4.34 24.78
C LYS A 114 11.37 4.40 23.31
N GLY A 115 11.05 3.38 22.52
CA GLY A 115 11.40 3.30 21.11
C GLY A 115 10.68 4.31 20.23
N ALA A 116 11.25 4.60 19.06
CA ALA A 116 10.68 5.50 18.07
C ALA A 116 9.88 4.72 17.02
N ARG A 117 8.62 5.11 16.80
CA ARG A 117 7.81 4.61 15.69
C ARG A 117 8.20 5.34 14.41
N GLY A 118 8.11 4.65 13.28
CA GLY A 118 8.39 5.22 11.98
C GLY A 118 7.94 4.35 10.82
N VAL A 119 8.22 4.82 9.62
CA VAL A 119 7.90 4.12 8.37
C VAL A 119 9.20 3.77 7.64
N VAL A 120 9.32 2.54 7.18
CA VAL A 120 10.45 2.14 6.33
C VAL A 120 10.38 2.90 5.02
N THR A 121 11.41 3.71 4.74
CA THR A 121 11.49 4.51 3.50
C THR A 121 12.31 3.84 2.43
N LYS A 122 13.27 2.99 2.81
CA LYS A 122 14.18 2.31 1.89
C LYS A 122 14.77 1.06 2.53
N VAL A 123 15.00 0.05 1.71
CA VAL A 123 15.66 -1.20 2.09
C VAL A 123 16.80 -1.46 1.09
N HIS A 124 18.00 -1.67 1.62
CA HIS A 124 19.18 -2.10 0.88
C HIS A 124 19.69 -3.44 1.43
N LYS A 125 20.66 -4.05 0.74
CA LYS A 125 21.30 -5.28 1.23
C LYS A 125 22.07 -5.05 2.54
N THR A 126 22.59 -3.85 2.76
CA THR A 126 23.50 -3.53 3.87
C THR A 126 22.91 -2.50 4.84
N SER A 127 21.74 -1.93 4.54
CA SER A 127 21.11 -0.93 5.41
C SER A 127 19.60 -0.83 5.20
N VAL A 128 18.90 -0.42 6.25
CA VAL A 128 17.47 -0.13 6.25
C VAL A 128 17.25 1.31 6.74
N PHE A 129 16.28 2.00 6.14
CA PHE A 129 16.00 3.40 6.44
C PHE A 129 14.59 3.56 6.99
N ALA A 130 14.46 4.26 8.11
CA ALA A 130 13.17 4.54 8.73
C ALA A 130 12.99 6.04 8.96
N ALA A 131 11.87 6.60 8.49
CA ALA A 131 11.44 7.96 8.82
C ALA A 131 10.61 7.91 10.11
N LEU A 132 11.10 8.56 11.16
CA LEU A 132 10.44 8.58 12.47
C LEU A 132 9.23 9.53 12.47
N ASP A 133 8.27 9.24 13.33
CA ASP A 133 7.14 10.14 13.58
C ASP A 133 7.56 11.39 14.39
N GLU A 134 6.84 12.49 14.19
CA GLU A 134 7.11 13.80 14.79
C GLU A 134 7.10 13.74 16.33
N GLY A 135 8.07 14.39 16.98
CA GLY A 135 8.15 14.49 18.45
C GLY A 135 9.05 13.45 19.13
N LYS A 136 9.76 12.61 18.36
CA LYS A 136 10.80 11.69 18.88
C LYS A 136 12.20 11.94 18.28
N ASP A 137 12.44 13.15 17.76
CA ASP A 137 13.73 13.56 17.18
C ASP A 137 14.88 13.59 18.22
N GLU A 138 14.57 13.48 19.52
CA GLU A 138 15.53 13.44 20.63
C GLU A 138 15.89 12.03 21.12
N VAL A 139 15.42 10.95 20.48
CA VAL A 139 15.80 9.59 20.92
C VAL A 139 17.24 9.30 20.50
N ALA A 140 18.19 9.54 21.42
CA ALA A 140 19.59 9.22 21.25
C ALA A 140 19.81 7.69 21.37
N PHE A 141 19.97 7.02 20.24
CA PHE A 141 20.35 5.61 20.20
C PHE A 141 21.86 5.47 20.41
N GLY A 142 22.27 5.22 21.66
CA GLY A 142 23.68 5.13 22.05
C GLY A 142 24.30 3.73 21.89
N GLY A 143 23.53 2.71 21.50
CA GLY A 143 23.97 1.32 21.49
C GLY A 143 23.35 0.48 20.36
N LYS A 144 23.32 -0.83 20.56
CA LYS A 144 22.68 -1.77 19.64
C LYS A 144 21.18 -1.57 19.64
N VAL A 145 20.61 -1.39 18.47
CA VAL A 145 19.18 -1.26 18.25
C VAL A 145 18.64 -2.45 17.47
N TRP A 146 17.32 -2.56 17.49
CA TRP A 146 16.57 -3.51 16.67
C TRP A 146 15.40 -2.77 16.04
N MET A 147 14.99 -3.26 14.86
CA MET A 147 13.82 -2.77 14.16
C MET A 147 12.77 -3.86 14.13
N VAL A 148 11.55 -3.56 14.56
CA VAL A 148 10.44 -4.52 14.66
C VAL A 148 9.28 -4.03 13.80
N LYS A 149 8.74 -4.91 12.95
CA LYS A 149 7.53 -4.64 12.19
C LYS A 149 6.32 -4.57 13.13
N LEU A 150 5.56 -3.50 13.02
CA LEU A 150 4.30 -3.31 13.73
C LEU A 150 3.11 -3.57 12.80
N ALA A 151 1.92 -3.72 13.38
CA ALA A 151 0.66 -3.74 12.64
C ALA A 151 0.45 -2.39 11.93
N ASP A 152 -0.11 -2.43 10.71
CA ASP A 152 -0.32 -1.23 9.90
C ASP A 152 -1.60 -0.47 10.28
N GLU A 153 -1.55 0.19 11.45
CA GLU A 153 -2.65 1.06 11.92
C GLU A 153 -2.93 2.24 10.97
N VAL A 154 -1.98 2.62 10.11
CA VAL A 154 -2.11 3.76 9.19
C VAL A 154 -3.02 3.39 8.02
N THR A 155 -2.80 2.22 7.41
CA THR A 155 -3.65 1.69 6.35
C THR A 155 -5.08 1.51 6.85
N TYR A 156 -5.24 0.96 8.06
CA TYR A 156 -6.52 0.86 8.73
C TYR A 156 -7.24 2.21 8.87
N ARG A 157 -6.56 3.22 9.42
CA ARG A 157 -7.12 4.56 9.63
C ARG A 157 -7.59 5.20 8.31
N ARG A 158 -6.82 5.03 7.23
CA ARG A 158 -7.17 5.56 5.90
C ARG A 158 -8.41 4.88 5.32
N MET A 159 -8.52 3.55 5.47
CA MET A 159 -9.70 2.81 5.01
C MET A 159 -10.95 3.22 5.81
N ASN A 160 -10.85 3.33 7.14
CA ASN A 160 -11.95 3.77 7.98
C ASN A 160 -12.42 5.19 7.63
N GLN A 161 -11.50 6.14 7.43
CA GLN A 161 -11.87 7.50 7.04
C GLN A 161 -12.70 7.53 5.75
N MET A 162 -12.36 6.69 4.76
CA MET A 162 -13.14 6.59 3.52
C MET A 162 -14.50 5.95 3.76
N MET A 163 -14.57 4.88 4.55
CA MET A 163 -15.84 4.21 4.85
C MET A 163 -16.76 5.07 5.71
N GLU A 164 -16.25 5.78 6.73
CA GLU A 164 -17.00 6.75 7.51
C GLU A 164 -17.55 7.89 6.64
N LYS A 165 -16.76 8.36 5.66
CA LYS A 165 -17.22 9.35 4.69
C LYS A 165 -18.36 8.81 3.84
N LEU A 166 -18.24 7.59 3.30
CA LEU A 166 -19.31 6.95 2.52
C LEU A 166 -20.57 6.73 3.36
N GLN A 167 -20.41 6.33 4.63
CA GLN A 167 -21.53 6.07 5.54
C GLN A 167 -22.36 7.32 5.83
N LYS A 168 -21.71 8.49 5.94
CA LYS A 168 -22.36 9.78 6.23
C LYS A 168 -22.85 10.52 4.99
N MET A 169 -22.48 10.05 3.79
CA MET A 169 -22.81 10.69 2.53
C MET A 169 -24.29 10.50 2.19
N SER A 170 -24.95 11.59 1.80
CA SER A 170 -26.33 11.53 1.29
C SER A 170 -26.37 11.11 -0.17
N GLU A 171 -27.49 10.57 -0.63
CA GLU A 171 -27.62 10.11 -2.03
C GLU A 171 -27.40 11.23 -3.06
N ALA A 172 -27.70 12.48 -2.68
CA ALA A 172 -27.48 13.66 -3.50
C ALA A 172 -25.99 13.93 -3.78
N GLU A 173 -25.10 13.43 -2.92
CA GLU A 173 -23.65 13.59 -3.04
C GLU A 173 -22.99 12.44 -3.83
N TYR A 174 -23.75 11.41 -4.20
CA TYR A 174 -23.20 10.28 -4.97
C TYR A 174 -22.82 10.70 -6.38
N SER A 175 -21.53 10.56 -6.69
CA SER A 175 -21.01 10.72 -8.04
C SER A 175 -21.59 9.65 -8.99
N SER A 176 -21.51 9.89 -10.30
CA SER A 176 -21.90 8.89 -11.31
C SER A 176 -21.15 7.57 -11.12
N PHE A 177 -19.87 7.65 -10.74
CA PHE A 177 -19.05 6.49 -10.42
C PHE A 177 -19.62 5.68 -9.24
N ILE A 178 -19.96 6.33 -8.11
CA ILE A 178 -20.57 5.65 -6.95
C ILE A 178 -21.90 5.02 -7.35
N ARG A 179 -22.74 5.76 -8.08
CA ARG A 179 -24.05 5.23 -8.52
C ARG A 179 -23.91 3.97 -9.38
N VAL A 180 -22.95 3.94 -10.30
CA VAL A 180 -22.67 2.76 -11.12
C VAL A 180 -22.06 1.63 -10.29
N LEU A 181 -21.08 1.93 -9.43
CA LEU A 181 -20.38 0.92 -8.62
C LEU A 181 -21.32 0.17 -7.66
N PHE A 182 -22.31 0.86 -7.10
CA PHE A 182 -23.29 0.30 -6.17
C PHE A 182 -24.59 -0.17 -6.87
N GLY A 183 -24.64 -0.12 -8.21
CA GLY A 183 -25.80 -0.60 -8.98
C GLY A 183 -27.04 0.31 -8.92
N LEU A 184 -26.90 1.54 -8.41
CA LEU A 184 -27.97 2.57 -8.41
C LEU A 184 -28.22 3.11 -9.83
N SER A 185 -27.29 2.93 -10.75
CA SER A 185 -27.40 3.32 -12.16
C SER A 185 -26.61 2.37 -13.04
N SER A 186 -27.00 2.24 -14.32
CA SER A 186 -26.20 1.50 -15.29
C SER A 186 -25.03 2.35 -15.81
N PRO A 187 -23.88 1.75 -16.17
CA PRO A 187 -22.80 2.46 -16.86
C PRO A 187 -23.32 3.16 -18.13
N SER A 188 -22.70 4.29 -18.48
CA SER A 188 -23.04 4.98 -19.74
C SER A 188 -22.84 4.01 -20.93
N PRO A 189 -23.77 3.96 -21.90
CA PRO A 189 -23.62 3.11 -23.07
C PRO A 189 -22.34 3.44 -23.84
N VAL A 190 -21.54 2.41 -24.11
CA VAL A 190 -20.36 2.50 -24.96
C VAL A 190 -20.76 2.11 -26.39
N PRO A 191 -20.37 2.87 -27.42
CA PRO A 191 -20.64 2.51 -28.81
C PRO A 191 -20.12 1.10 -29.13
N LYS A 192 -20.93 0.28 -29.82
CA LYS A 192 -20.52 -1.07 -30.23
C LYS A 192 -19.39 -1.05 -31.24
N ASP A 193 -19.37 -0.02 -32.08
CA ASP A 193 -18.29 0.24 -33.02
C ASP A 193 -17.47 1.44 -32.54
N LEU A 194 -16.39 1.14 -31.82
CA LEU A 194 -15.44 2.12 -31.31
C LEU A 194 -14.55 2.69 -32.42
N SER A 195 -14.56 2.08 -33.61
CA SER A 195 -13.85 2.58 -34.80
C SER A 195 -14.67 3.59 -35.61
N ALA A 196 -15.97 3.73 -35.31
CA ALA A 196 -16.84 4.74 -35.90
C ALA A 196 -16.83 6.07 -35.13
N ASP A 197 -16.27 6.09 -33.93
CA ASP A 197 -16.07 7.32 -33.16
C ASP A 197 -14.86 8.09 -33.74
N GLU A 198 -15.07 9.31 -34.24
CA GLU A 198 -14.02 10.09 -34.90
C GLU A 198 -12.81 10.38 -34.00
N GLU A 199 -13.00 10.45 -32.68
CA GLU A 199 -11.92 10.71 -31.72
C GLU A 199 -11.15 9.43 -31.38
N LEU A 200 -11.83 8.27 -31.30
CA LEU A 200 -11.21 6.98 -30.97
C LEU A 200 -10.65 6.23 -32.19
N SER A 201 -11.14 6.52 -33.38
CA SER A 201 -10.66 5.97 -34.65
C SER A 201 -9.33 6.57 -35.10
N LYS A 202 -9.05 7.81 -34.68
CA LYS A 202 -7.82 8.55 -34.99
C LYS A 202 -6.73 8.39 -33.93
N ILE A 203 -6.84 7.39 -33.05
CA ILE A 203 -5.81 7.10 -32.04
C ILE A 203 -4.50 6.71 -32.74
N GLU A 204 -3.49 7.55 -32.58
CA GLU A 204 -2.12 7.22 -32.92
C GLU A 204 -1.49 6.38 -31.81
N TRP A 205 -1.34 5.08 -32.09
CA TRP A 205 -0.68 4.11 -31.23
C TRP A 205 0.79 4.46 -31.05
N ILE A 206 1.24 4.54 -29.80
CA ILE A 206 2.63 4.86 -29.47
C ILE A 206 3.44 3.57 -29.46
N ASP A 207 2.90 2.50 -28.88
CA ASP A 207 3.49 1.16 -28.97
C ASP A 207 2.98 0.41 -30.22
N PRO A 208 3.84 0.18 -31.23
CA PRO A 208 3.46 -0.54 -32.45
C PRO A 208 3.28 -2.04 -32.22
N THR A 209 3.72 -2.59 -31.09
CA THR A 209 3.69 -4.03 -30.79
C THR A 209 2.35 -4.51 -30.22
N LEU A 210 1.42 -3.58 -29.95
CA LEU A 210 0.11 -3.91 -29.42
C LEU A 210 -0.73 -4.71 -30.42
N ASN A 211 -1.29 -5.81 -29.95
CA ASN A 211 -2.24 -6.61 -30.72
C ASN A 211 -3.66 -5.98 -30.69
N ASP A 212 -4.54 -6.48 -31.56
CA ASP A 212 -5.88 -5.90 -31.73
C ASP A 212 -6.73 -6.00 -30.45
N SER A 213 -6.61 -7.09 -29.70
CA SER A 213 -7.33 -7.26 -28.43
C SER A 213 -6.92 -6.21 -27.38
N GLN A 214 -5.63 -5.87 -27.31
CA GLN A 214 -5.13 -4.82 -26.42
C GLN A 214 -5.61 -3.44 -26.88
N LYS A 215 -5.58 -3.17 -28.20
CA LYS A 215 -6.08 -1.91 -28.79
C LYS A 215 -7.56 -1.72 -28.51
N ASP A 216 -8.36 -2.78 -28.64
CA ASP A 216 -9.79 -2.76 -28.36
C ASP A 216 -10.08 -2.53 -26.88
N ALA A 217 -9.31 -3.15 -25.97
CA ALA A 217 -9.41 -2.88 -24.55
C ALA A 217 -9.09 -1.41 -24.20
N ILE A 218 -8.10 -0.81 -24.86
CA ILE A 218 -7.74 0.60 -24.67
C ILE A 218 -8.85 1.51 -25.20
N ARG A 219 -9.37 1.26 -26.41
CA ARG A 219 -10.51 2.02 -26.96
C ARG A 219 -11.72 1.94 -26.04
N PHE A 220 -12.05 0.74 -25.56
CA PHE A 220 -13.16 0.52 -24.63
C PHE A 220 -12.96 1.31 -23.34
N ALA A 221 -11.76 1.32 -22.78
CA ALA A 221 -11.45 2.07 -21.56
C ALA A 221 -11.49 3.59 -21.78
N LEU A 222 -11.08 4.09 -22.95
CA LEU A 222 -11.18 5.52 -23.28
C LEU A 222 -12.62 5.98 -23.49
N ALA A 223 -13.46 5.12 -24.06
CA ALA A 223 -14.89 5.36 -24.28
C ALA A 223 -15.73 5.25 -22.99
N SER A 224 -15.28 4.44 -22.03
CA SER A 224 -15.96 4.25 -20.76
C SER A 224 -15.84 5.48 -19.88
N ARG A 225 -16.98 6.03 -19.47
CA ARG A 225 -17.02 7.28 -18.69
C ARG A 225 -16.83 7.04 -17.20
N GLU A 226 -17.53 6.08 -16.63
CA GLU A 226 -17.54 5.84 -15.18
C GLU A 226 -16.51 4.79 -14.74
N ILE A 227 -16.50 3.63 -15.40
CA ILE A 227 -15.62 2.51 -15.03
C ILE A 227 -15.35 1.63 -16.26
N ALA A 228 -14.11 1.16 -16.38
CA ALA A 228 -13.70 0.14 -17.34
C ALA A 228 -12.94 -0.97 -16.62
N LEU A 229 -13.25 -2.22 -16.93
CA LEU A 229 -12.53 -3.38 -16.41
C LEU A 229 -11.74 -4.01 -17.55
N ILE A 230 -10.41 -3.89 -17.50
CA ILE A 230 -9.51 -4.57 -18.43
C ILE A 230 -9.00 -5.84 -17.76
N HIS A 231 -9.32 -6.99 -18.35
CA HIS A 231 -8.78 -8.27 -17.91
C HIS A 231 -7.62 -8.70 -18.81
N GLY A 232 -6.48 -9.05 -18.21
CA GLY A 232 -5.38 -9.70 -18.93
C GLY A 232 -4.89 -10.96 -18.18
N PRO A 233 -4.92 -12.14 -18.81
CA PRO A 233 -4.25 -13.33 -18.28
C PRO A 233 -2.74 -13.14 -18.05
N PRO A 234 -2.05 -14.05 -17.34
CA PRO A 234 -0.59 -14.00 -17.20
C PRO A 234 0.11 -13.97 -18.58
N GLY A 235 1.15 -13.14 -18.73
CA GLY A 235 1.91 -13.04 -19.99
C GLY A 235 1.26 -12.23 -21.12
N THR A 236 0.03 -11.72 -20.99
CA THR A 236 -0.67 -11.01 -22.09
C THR A 236 -0.34 -9.51 -22.20
N GLY A 237 0.81 -9.08 -21.67
CA GLY A 237 1.27 -7.70 -21.82
C GLY A 237 0.42 -6.63 -21.12
N LYS A 238 -0.30 -6.95 -20.03
CA LYS A 238 -1.11 -5.98 -19.24
C LYS A 238 -0.41 -4.65 -18.99
N THR A 239 0.87 -4.70 -18.62
CA THR A 239 1.67 -3.50 -18.35
C THR A 239 1.82 -2.62 -19.59
N HIS A 240 2.06 -3.21 -20.77
CA HIS A 240 2.13 -2.49 -22.04
C HIS A 240 0.78 -1.84 -22.37
N THR A 241 -0.32 -2.58 -22.18
CA THR A 241 -1.69 -2.07 -22.38
C THR A 241 -2.02 -0.89 -21.46
N LEU A 242 -1.66 -0.98 -20.18
CA LEU A 242 -1.88 0.11 -19.21
C LEU A 242 -1.01 1.33 -19.50
N ILE A 243 0.27 1.13 -19.87
CA ILE A 243 1.16 2.23 -20.25
C ILE A 243 0.58 2.98 -21.45
N GLU A 244 0.18 2.27 -22.50
CA GLU A 244 -0.43 2.89 -23.67
C GLU A 244 -1.70 3.67 -23.28
N LEU A 245 -2.61 3.08 -22.49
CA LEU A 245 -3.82 3.77 -22.03
C LEU A 245 -3.50 5.08 -21.30
N ILE A 246 -2.50 5.07 -20.41
CA ILE A 246 -2.07 6.27 -19.68
C ILE A 246 -1.54 7.32 -20.66
N LEU A 247 -0.71 6.92 -21.61
CA LEU A 247 -0.16 7.83 -22.63
C LEU A 247 -1.28 8.44 -23.49
N GLN A 248 -2.29 7.67 -23.86
CA GLN A 248 -3.45 8.17 -24.59
C GLN A 248 -4.27 9.17 -23.76
N LEU A 249 -4.49 8.90 -22.47
CA LEU A 249 -5.16 9.85 -21.56
C LEU A 249 -4.37 11.17 -21.41
N ILE A 250 -3.03 11.09 -21.38
CA ILE A 250 -2.16 12.27 -21.33
C ILE A 250 -2.22 13.06 -22.65
N LYS A 251 -2.23 12.40 -23.81
CA LYS A 251 -2.45 13.04 -25.12
C LYS A 251 -3.77 13.83 -25.16
N LEU A 252 -4.82 13.29 -24.54
CA LEU A 252 -6.11 13.95 -24.35
C LEU A 252 -6.11 15.04 -23.25
N LYS A 253 -4.93 15.42 -22.74
CA LYS A 253 -4.72 16.43 -21.68
C LYS A 253 -5.50 16.12 -20.40
N LYS A 254 -5.72 14.85 -20.08
CA LYS A 254 -6.35 14.43 -18.82
C LYS A 254 -5.29 14.28 -17.74
N ARG A 255 -5.69 14.56 -16.50
CA ARG A 255 -4.87 14.24 -15.32
C ARG A 255 -5.13 12.78 -14.97
N VAL A 256 -4.08 12.03 -14.71
CA VAL A 256 -4.16 10.59 -14.44
C VAL A 256 -3.57 10.32 -13.07
N LEU A 257 -4.34 9.68 -12.20
CA LEU A 257 -3.84 9.05 -10.99
C LEU A 257 -3.74 7.56 -11.26
N SER A 258 -2.53 7.00 -11.14
CA SER A 258 -2.30 5.57 -11.31
C SER A 258 -1.87 4.97 -9.98
N GLN A 259 -2.54 3.89 -9.58
CA GLN A 259 -2.24 3.16 -8.35
C GLN A 259 -2.00 1.70 -8.70
N PHE A 260 -0.89 1.16 -8.19
CA PHE A 260 -0.55 -0.25 -8.28
C PHE A 260 -0.34 -0.77 -6.87
N TYR A 261 -0.99 -1.89 -6.54
CA TYR A 261 -0.64 -2.65 -5.36
C TYR A 261 0.37 -3.71 -5.78
N VAL A 262 1.53 -3.73 -5.13
CA VAL A 262 2.53 -4.77 -5.34
C VAL A 262 2.07 -6.01 -4.58
N TRP A 263 1.19 -6.78 -5.22
CA TRP A 263 0.93 -8.17 -4.90
C TRP A 263 1.40 -9.01 -6.08
N ASP A 264 1.94 -10.20 -5.79
CA ASP A 264 2.52 -11.14 -6.75
C ASP A 264 1.47 -11.72 -7.75
N THR A 265 0.26 -11.15 -7.85
CA THR A 265 -0.69 -11.44 -8.93
C THR A 265 -1.89 -10.47 -8.94
N LEU A 266 -2.18 -9.93 -10.14
CA LEU A 266 -3.52 -9.53 -10.65
C LEU A 266 -4.38 -8.51 -9.87
N LEU A 267 -4.38 -7.26 -10.32
CA LEU A 267 -5.56 -6.45 -10.74
C LEU A 267 -5.15 -4.97 -10.84
N GLY A 268 -5.14 -4.42 -12.07
CA GLY A 268 -4.96 -2.99 -12.30
C GLY A 268 -6.33 -2.33 -12.43
N CYS A 269 -6.72 -1.50 -11.45
CA CYS A 269 -7.91 -0.67 -11.54
C CYS A 269 -7.45 0.77 -11.86
N CYS A 270 -7.80 1.29 -13.03
CA CYS A 270 -7.50 2.67 -13.40
C CYS A 270 -8.75 3.52 -13.16
N LEU A 271 -8.74 4.36 -12.13
CA LEU A 271 -9.84 5.27 -11.79
C LEU A 271 -9.55 6.66 -12.35
N ARG A 272 -10.46 7.15 -13.19
CA ARG A 272 -10.41 8.49 -13.80
C ARG A 272 -11.08 9.48 -12.84
N TRP A 273 -10.37 10.55 -12.48
CA TRP A 273 -10.88 11.67 -11.69
C TRP A 273 -10.80 12.96 -12.52
#